data_AF-A0A9P6BDJ5-F1
#
_entry.id   AF-A0A9P6BDJ5-F1
#
_cell.length_a   1.000
_cell.length_b   1.000
_cell.length_c   1.000
_cell.angle_alpha   90.00
_cell.angle_beta   90.00
_cell.angle_gamma   90.00
#
_symmetry.space_group_name_H-M   'P 1'
#
loop_
_entity.id
_entity.type
_entity.pdbx_description
1 polymer ?
#
loop_
_entity_poly.entity_id
_entity_poly.type
_entity_poly.pdbx_seq_one_letter_code
_entity_poly.pdbx_strand_id
1 'polypeptide(L)'
;MDDRIYTYAGTHNSGSYDLKYDCSTTAKTCLEKKTVCTAQAQNCTKGWETRCTKMSNSCQDRLPKWMHWLCGAFSSVCEATEQVCLGWEEICTSSLEVCTLWGSACSGVVPDWAIDCLWENQKDHQVAQQLKDGIRSLDLGICMVNNNTDTVMCHGYGPTRASGASLDLIMSQIRDFMIANPYEVVTVEFNQYDGDAGIISKAVIAKVNQFFTTASGQPMYWTRNAITDPWPTLREMILADKRLMIFVSDFYNAIPDPKPNWANQKDLWKVDGFRYTHQDTFPSELNTSYYKWCDQGPANDGSFIQWQQIDINTGILKDDIVESVKKGKVPQLCIGPIAKDTNSGFLDAIADYCYAKWPYWFRVRVNDYWEGNVFSVVNRFNDRNVARVKGGSDTITPYSAKMSDKHISDSSMISEKQD
;
A
#
# COMPACT_ATOMS: atom_id res chain seq x y z
N MET A 1 -22.55 2.44 33.44
CA MET A 1 -21.58 3.27 32.70
C MET A 1 -21.70 2.84 31.26
N ASP A 2 -21.97 3.82 30.43
CA ASP A 2 -22.64 3.77 29.12
C ASP A 2 -21.77 3.06 28.06
N ASP A 3 -22.38 2.15 27.28
CA ASP A 3 -21.80 1.39 26.15
C ASP A 3 -21.46 2.34 24.98
N ARG A 4 -20.48 3.20 25.23
CA ARG A 4 -20.12 4.31 24.37
C ARG A 4 -19.19 3.83 23.27
N ILE A 5 -19.57 4.15 22.04
CA ILE A 5 -18.74 3.93 20.85
C ILE A 5 -17.83 5.14 20.71
N TYR A 6 -16.53 4.88 20.62
CA TYR A 6 -15.49 5.91 20.55
C TYR A 6 -14.77 5.87 19.19
N THR A 7 -14.61 7.05 18.62
CA THR A 7 -13.72 7.37 17.52
C THR A 7 -12.33 7.68 18.08
N TYR A 8 -11.31 7.09 17.46
CA TYR A 8 -9.91 7.39 17.75
C TYR A 8 -9.29 8.24 16.64
N ALA A 9 -8.39 9.14 17.03
CA ALA A 9 -7.47 9.77 16.09
C ALA A 9 -6.49 8.72 15.57
N GLY A 10 -6.32 8.72 14.25
CA GLY A 10 -5.43 7.81 13.55
C GLY A 10 -4.53 8.51 12.55
N THR A 11 -3.50 7.80 12.13
CA THR A 11 -2.50 8.25 11.15
C THR A 11 -2.44 7.26 9.98
N HIS A 12 -2.35 7.77 8.75
CA HIS A 12 -2.16 6.96 7.55
C HIS A 12 -0.69 6.68 7.35
N ASN A 13 -0.39 5.43 7.00
CA ASN A 13 0.96 4.95 6.81
C ASN A 13 1.87 5.43 7.96
N SER A 14 1.43 5.16 9.20
CA SER A 14 2.00 5.63 10.48
C SER A 14 3.49 5.35 10.64
N GLY A 15 4.01 4.34 9.93
CA GLY A 15 5.43 3.99 9.87
C GLY A 15 6.24 4.73 8.80
N SER A 16 5.63 5.65 8.06
CA SER A 16 6.24 6.37 6.92
C SER A 16 6.90 7.66 7.37
N TYR A 17 8.02 7.48 8.06
CA TYR A 17 8.95 8.50 8.50
C TYR A 17 10.37 7.96 8.38
N ASP A 18 11.36 8.84 8.24
CA ASP A 18 12.77 8.48 8.03
C ASP A 18 12.93 7.53 6.83
N LEU A 19 12.14 7.75 5.78
CA LEU A 19 12.09 6.86 4.63
C LEU A 19 13.33 7.01 3.74
N LYS A 20 13.66 5.94 3.03
CA LYS A 20 14.69 5.92 1.99
C LYS A 20 14.15 5.26 0.75
N TYR A 21 14.38 5.86 -0.40
CA TYR A 21 13.98 5.28 -1.68
C TYR A 21 14.64 3.90 -1.88
N ASP A 22 13.83 2.90 -2.26
CA ASP A 22 14.34 1.54 -2.40
C ASP A 22 15.02 1.32 -3.75
N CYS A 23 16.28 1.72 -3.81
CA CYS A 23 17.15 1.51 -4.96
C CYS A 23 17.35 0.03 -5.31
N SER A 24 17.26 -0.88 -4.33
CA SER A 24 17.51 -2.31 -4.54
C SER A 24 16.41 -2.93 -5.40
N THR A 25 15.16 -2.57 -5.11
CA THR A 25 14.00 -3.03 -5.89
C THR A 25 14.01 -2.46 -7.29
N THR A 26 14.34 -1.18 -7.46
CA THR A 26 14.46 -0.56 -8.79
C THR A 26 15.56 -1.21 -9.62
N ALA A 27 16.73 -1.47 -9.03
CA ALA A 27 17.82 -2.18 -9.69
C ALA A 27 17.40 -3.61 -10.07
N LYS A 28 16.74 -4.33 -9.16
CA LYS A 28 16.22 -5.69 -9.44
C LYS A 28 15.24 -5.71 -10.60
N THR A 29 14.25 -4.83 -10.62
CA THR A 29 13.28 -4.73 -11.74
C THR A 29 13.98 -4.40 -13.07
N CYS A 30 15.02 -3.57 -13.04
CA CYS A 30 15.86 -3.28 -14.19
C CYS A 30 16.56 -4.56 -14.70
N LEU A 31 17.16 -5.34 -13.78
CA LEU A 31 17.83 -6.60 -14.10
C LEU A 31 16.88 -7.70 -14.59
N GLU A 32 15.65 -7.78 -14.06
CA GLU A 32 14.64 -8.74 -14.51
C GLU A 32 14.21 -8.51 -15.96
N LYS A 33 13.98 -7.25 -16.36
CA LYS A 33 13.71 -6.88 -17.77
C LYS A 33 14.87 -7.27 -18.69
N LYS A 34 16.11 -7.20 -18.19
CA LYS A 34 17.30 -7.63 -18.93
C LYS A 34 17.35 -9.15 -19.14
N THR A 35 16.87 -9.97 -18.21
CA THR A 35 16.77 -11.44 -18.41
C THR A 35 15.88 -11.77 -19.61
N VAL A 36 14.76 -11.04 -19.75
CA VAL A 36 13.87 -11.15 -20.92
C VAL A 36 14.58 -10.68 -22.19
N CYS A 37 15.24 -9.51 -22.15
CA CYS A 37 16.03 -8.99 -23.27
C CYS A 37 17.10 -10.00 -23.75
N THR A 38 17.86 -10.57 -22.81
CA THR A 38 18.91 -11.54 -23.10
C THR A 38 18.34 -12.83 -23.70
N ALA A 39 17.20 -13.31 -23.19
CA ALA A 39 16.53 -14.48 -23.74
C ALA A 39 16.00 -14.23 -25.16
N GLN A 40 15.44 -13.05 -25.43
CA GLN A 40 15.02 -12.63 -26.76
C GLN A 40 16.22 -12.52 -27.72
N ALA A 41 17.32 -11.90 -27.27
CA ALA A 41 18.57 -11.80 -28.02
C ALA A 41 19.11 -13.17 -28.41
N GLN A 42 19.20 -14.10 -27.44
CA GLN A 42 19.70 -15.45 -27.66
C GLN A 42 18.78 -16.28 -28.58
N ASN A 43 17.46 -16.11 -28.47
CA ASN A 43 16.51 -16.76 -29.37
C ASN A 43 16.59 -16.18 -30.80
N CYS A 44 16.90 -14.88 -30.92
CA CYS A 44 17.18 -14.23 -32.19
C CYS A 44 18.46 -14.81 -32.80
N THR A 45 19.62 -14.69 -32.14
CA THR A 45 20.90 -15.15 -32.67
C THR A 45 20.89 -16.65 -32.98
N LYS A 46 20.65 -17.51 -31.98
CA LYS A 46 20.72 -18.98 -32.17
C LYS A 46 19.57 -19.55 -33.01
N GLY A 47 18.37 -19.03 -32.81
CA GLY A 47 17.16 -19.51 -33.48
C GLY A 47 17.11 -19.08 -34.94
N TRP A 48 17.64 -17.91 -35.28
CA TRP A 48 17.71 -17.42 -36.65
C TRP A 48 18.85 -18.06 -37.44
N GLU A 49 20.05 -18.14 -36.87
CA GLU A 49 21.22 -18.80 -37.49
C GLU A 49 20.91 -20.25 -37.90
N THR A 50 20.29 -21.02 -37.00
CA THR A 50 19.90 -22.42 -37.28
C THR A 50 18.89 -22.53 -38.42
N ARG A 51 17.91 -21.62 -38.47
CA ARG A 51 16.87 -21.60 -39.53
C ARG A 51 17.43 -21.15 -40.87
N CYS A 52 18.27 -20.12 -40.87
CA CYS A 52 18.93 -19.59 -42.06
C CYS A 52 19.89 -20.61 -42.68
N THR A 53 20.73 -21.26 -41.89
CA THR A 53 21.64 -22.31 -42.36
C THR A 53 20.86 -23.47 -42.98
N LYS A 54 19.79 -23.93 -42.31
CA LYS A 54 18.96 -25.03 -42.81
C LYS A 54 18.22 -24.67 -44.10
N MET A 55 17.69 -23.45 -44.21
CA MET A 55 16.95 -23.00 -45.37
C MET A 55 17.87 -22.69 -46.56
N SER A 56 19.05 -22.11 -46.31
CA SER A 56 20.06 -21.84 -47.34
C SER A 56 20.59 -23.14 -47.95
N ASN A 57 20.95 -24.12 -47.12
CA ASN A 57 21.38 -25.44 -47.59
C ASN A 57 20.26 -26.14 -48.38
N SER A 58 19.02 -26.13 -47.86
CA SER A 58 17.87 -26.70 -48.57
C SER A 58 17.51 -25.95 -49.86
N CYS A 59 17.81 -24.65 -49.97
CA CYS A 59 17.59 -23.84 -51.17
C CYS A 59 18.56 -24.27 -52.29
N GLN A 60 19.84 -24.40 -51.95
CA GLN A 60 20.87 -24.82 -52.90
C GLN A 60 20.66 -26.26 -53.39
N ASP A 61 20.19 -27.16 -52.52
CA ASP A 61 19.90 -28.56 -52.84
C ASP A 61 18.68 -28.75 -53.76
N ARG A 62 17.68 -27.87 -53.66
CA ARG A 62 16.39 -28.02 -54.38
C ARG A 62 16.30 -27.19 -55.65
N LEU A 63 17.06 -26.12 -55.77
CA LEU A 63 17.02 -25.23 -56.94
C LEU A 63 18.10 -25.57 -57.96
N PRO A 64 17.78 -25.53 -59.26
CA PRO A 64 18.79 -25.60 -60.32
C PRO A 64 19.85 -24.50 -60.16
N LYS A 65 21.11 -24.78 -60.54
CA LYS A 65 22.24 -23.85 -60.40
C LYS A 65 21.97 -22.43 -60.93
N TRP A 66 21.19 -22.30 -61.99
CA TRP A 66 20.85 -21.00 -62.59
C TRP A 66 19.90 -20.14 -61.72
N MET A 67 19.24 -20.73 -60.71
CA MET A 67 18.37 -20.03 -59.74
C MET A 67 19.03 -19.81 -58.37
N HIS A 68 20.29 -20.22 -58.19
CA HIS A 68 21.01 -20.07 -56.91
C HIS A 68 21.16 -18.61 -56.44
N TRP A 69 21.03 -17.64 -57.34
CA TRP A 69 21.00 -16.22 -56.99
C TRP A 69 19.87 -15.86 -55.99
N LEU A 70 18.73 -16.58 -56.03
CA LEU A 70 17.65 -16.43 -55.04
C LEU A 70 18.07 -16.89 -53.65
N CYS A 71 18.92 -17.93 -53.56
CA CYS A 71 19.50 -18.37 -52.30
C CYS A 71 20.52 -17.34 -51.77
N GLY A 72 21.24 -16.64 -52.66
CA GLY A 72 22.11 -15.52 -52.30
C GLY A 72 21.36 -14.31 -51.73
N ALA A 73 20.21 -13.96 -52.32
CA ALA A 73 19.33 -12.92 -51.79
C ALA A 73 18.78 -13.30 -50.39
N PHE A 74 18.38 -14.57 -50.20
CA PHE A 74 17.97 -15.09 -48.90
C PHE A 74 19.13 -15.07 -47.87
N SER A 75 20.34 -15.45 -48.27
CA SER A 75 21.54 -15.39 -47.41
C SER A 75 21.85 -13.96 -46.97
N SER A 76 21.71 -12.98 -47.86
CA SER A 76 21.91 -11.57 -47.53
C SER A 76 20.88 -11.05 -46.52
N VAL A 77 19.60 -11.45 -46.66
CA VAL A 77 18.57 -11.15 -45.65
C VAL A 77 18.88 -11.84 -44.32
N CYS A 78 19.42 -13.06 -44.36
CA CYS A 78 19.86 -13.80 -43.18
C CYS A 78 21.00 -13.06 -42.44
N GLU A 79 22.05 -12.65 -43.14
CA GLU A 79 23.18 -11.89 -42.57
C GLU A 79 22.74 -10.54 -41.99
N ALA A 80 21.87 -9.81 -42.70
CA ALA A 80 21.33 -8.54 -42.20
C ALA A 80 20.54 -8.71 -40.90
N THR A 81 19.76 -9.79 -40.80
CA THR A 81 18.98 -10.10 -39.60
C THR A 81 19.87 -10.59 -38.45
N GLU A 82 20.94 -11.34 -38.73
CA GLU A 82 21.95 -11.73 -37.73
C GLU A 82 22.63 -10.51 -37.11
N GLN A 83 23.02 -9.51 -37.91
CA GLN A 83 23.58 -8.25 -37.41
C GLN A 83 22.60 -7.51 -36.48
N VAL A 84 21.29 -7.53 -36.79
CA VAL A 84 20.26 -6.97 -35.89
C VAL A 84 20.20 -7.75 -34.56
N CYS A 85 20.25 -9.09 -34.61
CA CYS A 85 20.26 -9.92 -33.40
C CYS A 85 21.51 -9.67 -32.52
N LEU A 86 22.69 -9.51 -33.14
CA LEU A 86 23.94 -9.20 -32.43
C LEU A 86 23.91 -7.81 -31.80
N GLY A 87 23.40 -6.80 -32.52
CA GLY A 87 23.18 -5.47 -31.97
C GLY A 87 22.19 -5.48 -30.79
N TRP A 88 21.15 -6.32 -30.85
CA TRP A 88 20.22 -6.50 -29.75
C TRP A 88 20.89 -7.11 -28.51
N GLU A 89 21.80 -8.07 -28.68
CA GLU A 89 22.60 -8.66 -27.59
C GLU A 89 23.53 -7.64 -26.91
N GLU A 90 24.16 -6.76 -27.68
CA GLU A 90 25.01 -5.68 -27.17
C GLU A 90 24.20 -4.65 -26.37
N ILE A 91 23.00 -4.29 -26.83
CA ILE A 91 22.07 -3.43 -26.09
C ILE A 91 21.68 -4.07 -24.76
N CYS A 92 21.33 -5.36 -24.77
CA CYS A 92 20.99 -6.08 -23.54
C CYS A 92 22.18 -6.16 -22.56
N THR A 93 23.41 -6.29 -23.06
CA THR A 93 24.62 -6.30 -22.22
C THR A 93 24.92 -4.93 -21.62
N SER A 94 24.86 -3.88 -22.42
CA SER A 94 25.04 -2.49 -21.94
C SER A 94 24.01 -2.11 -20.88
N SER A 95 22.77 -2.59 -21.03
CA SER A 95 21.72 -2.37 -20.02
C SER A 95 22.04 -2.98 -18.65
N LEU A 96 22.79 -4.08 -18.58
CA LEU A 96 23.23 -4.70 -17.32
C LEU A 96 24.15 -3.77 -16.52
N GLU A 97 25.11 -3.18 -17.20
CA GLU A 97 26.07 -2.25 -16.60
C GLU A 97 25.34 -1.01 -16.09
N VAL A 98 24.40 -0.48 -16.87
CA VAL A 98 23.54 0.65 -16.47
C VAL A 98 22.68 0.30 -15.26
N CYS A 99 22.00 -0.85 -15.23
CA CYS A 99 21.18 -1.26 -14.09
C CYS A 99 22.01 -1.42 -12.80
N THR A 100 23.21 -2.00 -12.91
CA THR A 100 24.11 -2.23 -11.77
C THR A 100 24.70 -0.93 -11.24
N LEU A 101 25.10 -0.04 -12.16
CA LEU A 101 25.56 1.31 -11.83
C LEU A 101 24.44 2.12 -11.19
N TRP A 102 23.22 2.05 -11.74
CA TRP A 102 22.04 2.72 -11.18
C TRP A 102 21.75 2.25 -9.77
N GLY A 103 21.74 0.94 -9.50
CA GLY A 103 21.54 0.43 -8.14
C GLY A 103 22.56 0.96 -7.13
N SER A 104 23.80 1.15 -7.58
CA SER A 104 24.91 1.67 -6.75
C SER A 104 24.86 3.20 -6.58
N ALA A 105 24.44 3.93 -7.60
CA ALA A 105 24.40 5.39 -7.61
C ALA A 105 23.09 5.98 -7.06
N CYS A 106 22.00 5.21 -7.10
CA CYS A 106 20.65 5.67 -6.85
C CYS A 106 20.47 6.36 -5.48
N SER A 107 21.09 5.84 -4.42
CA SER A 107 20.98 6.43 -3.07
C SER A 107 21.65 7.80 -2.96
N GLY A 108 22.59 8.12 -3.84
CA GLY A 108 23.26 9.44 -3.89
C GLY A 108 22.64 10.41 -4.89
N VAL A 109 21.67 9.97 -5.69
CA VAL A 109 21.04 10.77 -6.76
C VAL A 109 19.62 11.18 -6.42
N VAL A 110 18.89 10.37 -5.62
CA VAL A 110 17.55 10.76 -5.15
C VAL A 110 17.69 11.90 -4.14
N PRO A 111 17.16 13.10 -4.45
CA PRO A 111 17.29 14.25 -3.57
C PRO A 111 16.37 14.12 -2.35
N ASP A 112 16.79 14.65 -1.19
CA ASP A 112 16.03 14.57 0.06
C ASP A 112 14.61 15.13 -0.07
N TRP A 113 14.43 16.20 -0.86
CA TRP A 113 13.10 16.77 -1.11
C TRP A 113 12.12 15.74 -1.70
N ALA A 114 12.60 14.76 -2.47
CA ALA A 114 11.74 13.77 -3.10
C ALA A 114 11.17 12.79 -2.07
N ILE A 115 11.96 12.44 -1.05
CA ILE A 115 11.51 11.62 0.07
C ILE A 115 10.39 12.33 0.83
N ASP A 116 10.66 13.56 1.25
CA ASP A 116 9.71 14.41 1.97
C ASP A 116 8.42 14.66 1.17
N CYS A 117 8.56 14.88 -0.13
CA CYS A 117 7.45 15.27 -0.99
C CYS A 117 6.57 14.07 -1.39
N LEU A 118 7.16 12.90 -1.63
CA LEU A 118 6.47 11.80 -2.33
C LEU A 118 6.13 10.61 -1.42
N TRP A 119 6.73 10.50 -0.24
CA TRP A 119 6.58 9.30 0.60
C TRP A 119 6.41 9.56 2.10
N GLU A 120 6.94 10.66 2.65
CA GLU A 120 6.80 10.92 4.08
C GLU A 120 5.40 11.42 4.45
N ASN A 121 4.75 10.68 5.35
CA ASN A 121 3.48 11.09 5.96
C ASN A 121 3.65 11.50 7.42
N GLN A 122 4.71 11.06 8.11
CA GLN A 122 4.87 11.26 9.55
C GLN A 122 6.23 11.84 9.90
N LYS A 123 6.74 12.76 9.06
CA LYS A 123 8.08 13.35 9.21
C LYS A 123 8.31 13.81 10.65
N ASP A 124 9.41 13.39 11.25
CA ASP A 124 9.80 13.67 12.64
C ASP A 124 8.84 13.16 13.74
N HIS A 125 7.78 12.44 13.39
CA HIS A 125 6.77 11.92 14.30
C HIS A 125 6.72 10.39 14.25
N GLN A 126 7.74 9.76 14.82
CA GLN A 126 7.82 8.30 14.94
C GLN A 126 6.59 7.73 15.67
N VAL A 127 6.29 6.43 15.49
CA VAL A 127 5.11 5.79 16.10
C VAL A 127 5.05 6.00 17.62
N ALA A 128 6.19 5.93 18.32
CA ALA A 128 6.24 6.24 19.75
C ALA A 128 5.76 7.66 20.09
N GLN A 129 6.12 8.66 19.27
CA GLN A 129 5.70 10.05 19.44
C GLN A 129 4.22 10.22 19.11
N GLN A 130 3.73 9.63 18.00
CA GLN A 130 2.29 9.60 17.66
C GLN A 130 1.44 9.07 18.82
N LEU A 131 1.84 7.94 19.42
CA LEU A 131 1.16 7.35 20.56
C LEU A 131 1.21 8.28 21.79
N LYS A 132 2.35 8.92 22.06
CA LYS A 132 2.46 9.91 23.15
C LYS A 132 1.53 11.10 22.95
N ASP A 133 1.34 11.54 21.72
CA ASP A 133 0.51 12.70 21.38
C ASP A 133 -0.99 12.41 21.35
N GLY A 134 -1.38 11.13 21.46
CA GLY A 134 -2.78 10.72 21.60
C GLY A 134 -3.35 9.93 20.42
N ILE A 135 -2.53 9.60 19.41
CA ILE A 135 -2.95 8.68 18.33
C ILE A 135 -3.17 7.29 18.91
N ARG A 136 -4.28 6.63 18.53
CA ARG A 136 -4.63 5.26 18.97
C ARG A 136 -5.06 4.34 17.83
N SER A 137 -5.04 4.83 16.60
CA SER A 137 -5.32 4.03 15.40
C SER A 137 -4.17 4.18 14.41
N LEU A 138 -3.32 3.16 14.31
CA LEU A 138 -2.16 3.14 13.43
C LEU A 138 -2.47 2.35 12.15
N ASP A 139 -2.07 2.90 11.01
CA ASP A 139 -2.12 2.27 9.70
C ASP A 139 -0.71 1.95 9.21
N LEU A 140 -0.41 0.69 8.97
CA LEU A 140 0.93 0.24 8.61
C LEU A 140 0.95 -0.32 7.19
N GLY A 141 1.83 0.27 6.36
CA GLY A 141 2.29 -0.29 5.09
C GLY A 141 3.55 -1.14 5.30
N ILE A 142 3.56 -2.37 4.79
CA ILE A 142 4.68 -3.32 4.98
C ILE A 142 5.33 -3.69 3.65
N CYS A 143 6.64 -3.55 3.57
CA CYS A 143 7.41 -4.05 2.44
C CYS A 143 8.31 -5.21 2.84
N MET A 144 8.48 -6.15 1.92
CA MET A 144 9.58 -7.12 1.98
C MET A 144 10.83 -6.53 1.34
N VAL A 145 11.94 -6.60 2.05
CA VAL A 145 13.28 -6.24 1.54
C VAL A 145 14.23 -7.42 1.63
N ASN A 146 15.45 -7.26 1.13
CA ASN A 146 16.52 -8.27 1.20
C ASN A 146 16.08 -9.66 0.68
N ASN A 147 15.45 -9.69 -0.49
CA ASN A 147 14.94 -10.94 -1.11
C ASN A 147 13.94 -11.70 -0.23
N ASN A 148 12.97 -10.97 0.32
CA ASN A 148 11.90 -11.53 1.14
C ASN A 148 12.37 -12.13 2.48
N THR A 149 13.47 -11.64 3.05
CA THR A 149 13.89 -12.06 4.40
C THR A 149 13.41 -11.11 5.50
N ASP A 150 13.27 -9.82 5.18
CA ASP A 150 13.02 -8.79 6.19
C ASP A 150 11.75 -8.01 5.88
N THR A 151 11.02 -7.62 6.93
CA THR A 151 9.83 -6.76 6.87
C THR A 151 10.14 -5.37 7.42
N VAL A 152 9.82 -4.35 6.63
CA VAL A 152 10.01 -2.94 6.98
C VAL A 152 8.72 -2.15 6.73
N MET A 153 8.61 -0.98 7.35
CA MET A 153 7.61 0.01 6.97
C MET A 153 7.93 0.56 5.59
N CYS A 154 6.90 0.86 4.82
CA CYS A 154 7.10 1.51 3.53
C CYS A 154 5.88 2.29 3.07
N HIS A 155 6.14 3.14 2.07
CA HIS A 155 5.14 3.89 1.34
C HIS A 155 5.35 3.65 -0.18
N GLY A 156 4.26 3.44 -0.90
CA GLY A 156 4.30 3.11 -2.33
C GLY A 156 4.61 1.64 -2.62
N TYR A 157 4.77 1.32 -3.91
CA TYR A 157 4.89 -0.07 -4.40
C TYR A 157 5.97 -0.20 -5.48
N GLY A 158 6.60 -1.37 -5.56
CA GLY A 158 7.55 -1.75 -6.61
C GLY A 158 8.70 -0.74 -6.76
N PRO A 159 9.09 -0.38 -7.99
CA PRO A 159 10.19 0.57 -8.24
C PRO A 159 9.92 2.00 -7.76
N THR A 160 8.73 2.33 -7.25
CA THR A 160 8.38 3.67 -6.76
C THR A 160 8.15 3.67 -5.26
N ARG A 161 8.66 2.67 -4.54
CA ARG A 161 8.50 2.60 -3.08
C ARG A 161 9.66 3.25 -2.34
N ALA A 162 9.36 3.73 -1.15
CA ALA A 162 10.37 4.09 -0.15
C ALA A 162 10.15 3.26 1.11
N SER A 163 11.23 2.84 1.75
CA SER A 163 11.27 1.94 2.89
C SER A 163 11.91 2.60 4.10
N GLY A 164 11.44 2.27 5.31
CA GLY A 164 11.86 2.90 6.56
C GLY A 164 12.18 1.88 7.65
N ALA A 165 11.73 2.20 8.86
CA ALA A 165 11.95 1.40 10.07
C ALA A 165 11.53 -0.07 9.92
N SER A 166 12.21 -0.97 10.62
CA SER A 166 11.83 -2.38 10.65
C SER A 166 10.48 -2.58 11.34
N LEU A 167 9.74 -3.61 10.92
CA LEU A 167 8.50 -4.02 11.60
C LEU A 167 8.75 -4.29 13.09
N ASP A 168 9.89 -4.86 13.44
CA ASP A 168 10.30 -5.14 14.83
C ASP A 168 10.38 -3.87 15.68
N LEU A 169 10.98 -2.80 15.14
CA LEU A 169 11.05 -1.53 15.84
C LEU A 169 9.64 -0.98 16.10
N ILE A 170 8.78 -0.95 15.08
CA ILE A 170 7.40 -0.45 15.23
C ILE A 170 6.61 -1.26 16.25
N MET A 171 6.67 -2.60 16.17
CA MET A 171 5.96 -3.48 17.11
C MET A 171 6.48 -3.31 18.54
N SER A 172 7.79 -3.10 18.72
CA SER A 172 8.37 -2.80 20.03
C SER A 172 7.86 -1.49 20.61
N GLN A 173 7.79 -0.42 19.81
CA GLN A 173 7.30 0.89 20.25
C GLN A 173 5.83 0.82 20.69
N ILE A 174 4.98 0.11 19.94
CA ILE A 174 3.56 -0.08 20.29
C ILE A 174 3.44 -0.89 21.58
N ARG A 175 4.17 -2.01 21.70
CA ARG A 175 4.17 -2.84 22.92
C ARG A 175 4.61 -2.03 24.15
N ASP A 176 5.73 -1.33 24.04
CA ASP A 176 6.31 -0.60 25.17
C ASP A 176 5.37 0.53 25.63
N PHE A 177 4.72 1.22 24.67
CA PHE A 177 3.65 2.16 24.98
C PHE A 177 2.49 1.49 25.73
N MET A 178 1.99 0.34 25.26
CA MET A 178 0.88 -0.35 25.90
C MET A 178 1.22 -0.86 27.31
N ILE A 179 2.47 -1.28 27.54
CA ILE A 179 2.96 -1.68 28.88
C ILE A 179 3.01 -0.46 29.80
N ALA A 180 3.54 0.67 29.33
CA ALA A 180 3.64 1.89 30.12
C ALA A 180 2.27 2.54 30.39
N ASN A 181 1.26 2.26 29.55
CA ASN A 181 -0.07 2.87 29.62
C ASN A 181 -1.17 1.80 29.69
N PRO A 182 -1.44 1.21 30.87
CA PRO A 182 -2.32 0.04 31.02
C PRO A 182 -3.80 0.31 30.75
N TYR A 183 -4.22 1.59 30.67
CA TYR A 183 -5.60 1.98 30.38
C TYR A 183 -5.83 2.36 28.91
N GLU A 184 -4.79 2.27 28.08
CA GLU A 184 -4.87 2.63 26.68
C GLU A 184 -5.18 1.42 25.82
N VAL A 185 -6.02 1.63 24.81
CA VAL A 185 -6.39 0.66 23.77
C VAL A 185 -5.85 1.17 22.45
N VAL A 186 -5.11 0.32 21.73
CA VAL A 186 -4.51 0.64 20.43
C VAL A 186 -5.16 -0.21 19.35
N THR A 187 -5.46 0.40 18.22
CA THR A 187 -5.82 -0.30 16.99
C THR A 187 -4.66 -0.24 16.01
N VAL A 188 -4.28 -1.39 15.45
CA VAL A 188 -3.31 -1.51 14.36
C VAL A 188 -4.02 -2.06 13.14
N GLU A 189 -3.79 -1.42 12.01
CA GLU A 189 -4.23 -1.88 10.71
C GLU A 189 -3.01 -2.17 9.84
N PHE A 190 -3.00 -3.34 9.22
CA PHE A 190 -2.08 -3.65 8.14
C PHE A 190 -2.83 -3.46 6.83
N ASN A 191 -2.69 -2.27 6.27
CA ASN A 191 -3.51 -1.84 5.13
C ASN A 191 -2.84 -2.15 3.81
N GLN A 192 -1.55 -1.84 3.68
CA GLN A 192 -0.82 -1.94 2.42
C GLN A 192 0.36 -2.90 2.53
N TYR A 193 0.72 -3.54 1.42
CA TYR A 193 1.92 -4.35 1.36
C TYR A 193 2.61 -4.32 0.00
N ASP A 194 3.92 -4.56 -0.03
CA ASP A 194 4.66 -4.81 -1.26
C ASP A 194 5.68 -5.95 -1.09
N GLY A 195 5.49 -7.02 -1.85
CA GLY A 195 6.22 -8.29 -1.73
C GLY A 195 5.30 -9.50 -1.80
N ASP A 196 5.81 -10.67 -1.41
CA ASP A 196 4.99 -11.89 -1.37
C ASP A 196 4.01 -11.86 -0.19
N ALA A 197 2.71 -11.83 -0.49
CA ALA A 197 1.65 -11.74 0.51
C ALA A 197 1.64 -12.91 1.51
N GLY A 198 2.02 -14.12 1.08
CA GLY A 198 2.06 -15.31 1.93
C GLY A 198 3.27 -15.34 2.87
N ILE A 199 4.39 -14.75 2.47
CA ILE A 199 5.55 -14.53 3.34
C ILE A 199 5.25 -13.40 4.34
N ILE A 200 4.72 -12.28 3.87
CA ILE A 200 4.33 -11.13 4.72
C ILE A 200 3.32 -11.57 5.78
N SER A 201 2.27 -12.30 5.40
CA SER A 201 1.23 -12.74 6.33
C SER A 201 1.82 -13.59 7.47
N LYS A 202 2.70 -14.54 7.15
CA LYS A 202 3.41 -15.37 8.14
C LYS A 202 4.33 -14.53 9.03
N ALA A 203 5.07 -13.59 8.45
CA ALA A 203 5.94 -12.70 9.19
C ALA A 203 5.14 -11.84 10.18
N VAL A 204 4.05 -11.21 9.73
CA VAL A 204 3.15 -10.41 10.58
C VAL A 204 2.61 -11.24 11.73
N ILE A 205 2.14 -12.47 11.48
CA ILE A 205 1.64 -13.36 12.54
C ILE A 205 2.73 -13.68 13.56
N ALA A 206 3.93 -14.03 13.08
CA ALA A 206 5.06 -14.30 13.96
C ALA A 206 5.40 -13.08 14.83
N LYS A 207 5.41 -11.87 14.26
CA LYS A 207 5.69 -10.63 14.99
C LYS A 207 4.58 -10.25 15.97
N VAL A 208 3.31 -10.39 15.60
CA VAL A 208 2.19 -10.15 16.52
C VAL A 208 2.29 -11.07 17.73
N ASN A 209 2.52 -12.37 17.51
CA ASN A 209 2.69 -13.32 18.60
C ASN A 209 3.94 -13.02 19.45
N GLN A 210 5.05 -12.65 18.81
CA GLN A 210 6.32 -12.33 19.48
C GLN A 210 6.20 -11.10 20.40
N PHE A 211 5.56 -10.03 19.92
CA PHE A 211 5.55 -8.74 20.62
C PHE A 211 4.34 -8.55 21.54
N PHE A 212 3.20 -9.16 21.24
CA PHE A 212 1.96 -8.96 21.98
C PHE A 212 1.49 -10.21 22.71
N THR A 213 2.43 -11.09 23.06
CA THR A 213 2.21 -12.16 24.06
C THR A 213 3.09 -11.85 25.26
N THR A 214 2.48 -11.78 26.44
CA THR A 214 3.18 -11.57 27.71
C THR A 214 4.12 -12.74 28.02
N ALA A 215 5.05 -12.54 28.97
CA ALA A 215 5.93 -13.61 29.44
C ALA A 215 5.17 -14.82 30.02
N SER A 216 3.95 -14.62 30.52
CA SER A 216 3.03 -15.67 30.97
C SER A 216 2.25 -16.37 29.86
N GLY A 217 2.50 -16.03 28.59
CA GLY A 217 1.80 -16.61 27.44
C GLY A 217 0.42 -16.00 27.17
N GLN A 218 0.02 -14.94 27.89
CA GLN A 218 -1.28 -14.28 27.67
C GLN A 218 -1.18 -13.26 26.53
N PRO A 219 -2.08 -13.30 25.53
CA PRO A 219 -2.10 -12.34 24.45
C PRO A 219 -2.64 -10.98 24.90
N MET A 220 -2.04 -9.90 24.42
CA MET A 220 -2.50 -8.52 24.61
C MET A 220 -3.51 -8.08 23.55
N TYR A 221 -3.75 -8.91 22.53
CA TYR A 221 -4.72 -8.65 21.47
C TYR A 221 -6.09 -9.27 21.76
N TRP A 222 -7.14 -8.59 21.29
CA TRP A 222 -8.49 -9.12 21.35
C TRP A 222 -8.72 -10.19 20.28
N THR A 223 -9.43 -11.25 20.65
CA THR A 223 -9.70 -12.42 19.80
C THR A 223 -11.19 -12.61 19.63
N ARG A 224 -11.63 -13.03 18.43
CA ARG A 224 -13.03 -13.33 18.11
C ARG A 224 -13.15 -14.67 17.40
N ASN A 225 -14.13 -15.47 17.78
CA ASN A 225 -14.34 -16.80 17.23
C ASN A 225 -15.23 -16.79 15.98
N ALA A 226 -16.12 -15.80 15.87
CA ALA A 226 -16.98 -15.62 14.71
C ALA A 226 -17.12 -14.14 14.32
N ILE A 227 -17.44 -13.90 13.05
CA ILE A 227 -17.77 -12.56 12.55
C ILE A 227 -19.01 -11.98 13.25
N THR A 228 -19.88 -12.82 13.81
CA THR A 228 -21.09 -12.39 14.53
C THR A 228 -20.83 -12.05 15.99
N ASP A 229 -19.63 -12.33 16.53
CA ASP A 229 -19.33 -12.02 17.93
C ASP A 229 -19.42 -10.50 18.15
N PRO A 230 -20.06 -10.02 19.23
CA PRO A 230 -20.09 -8.59 19.50
C PRO A 230 -18.67 -8.04 19.71
N TRP A 231 -18.46 -6.79 19.30
CA TRP A 231 -17.22 -6.09 19.64
C TRP A 231 -17.18 -5.81 21.14
N PRO A 232 -16.00 -5.91 21.78
CA PRO A 232 -15.87 -5.56 23.18
C PRO A 232 -15.98 -4.04 23.38
N THR A 233 -16.43 -3.66 24.57
CA THR A 233 -16.26 -2.31 25.08
C THR A 233 -14.79 -2.05 25.44
N LEU A 234 -14.41 -0.78 25.50
CA LEU A 234 -13.06 -0.39 25.95
C LEU A 234 -12.76 -0.89 27.37
N ARG A 235 -13.78 -0.86 28.24
CA ARG A 235 -13.66 -1.33 29.61
C ARG A 235 -13.36 -2.82 29.66
N GLU A 236 -14.03 -3.64 28.85
CA GLU A 236 -13.77 -5.08 28.78
C GLU A 236 -12.36 -5.36 28.26
N MET A 237 -11.91 -4.65 27.23
CA MET A 237 -10.54 -4.77 26.71
C MET A 237 -9.49 -4.45 27.79
N ILE A 238 -9.70 -3.36 28.55
CA ILE A 238 -8.81 -2.95 29.64
C ILE A 238 -8.82 -3.96 30.79
N LEU A 239 -9.99 -4.39 31.25
CA LEU A 239 -10.10 -5.34 32.36
C LEU A 239 -9.55 -6.72 32.02
N ALA A 240 -9.60 -7.12 30.75
CA ALA A 240 -9.04 -8.38 30.27
C ALA A 240 -7.55 -8.29 29.89
N ASP A 241 -6.93 -7.10 29.96
CA ASP A 241 -5.61 -6.78 29.42
C ASP A 241 -5.42 -7.22 27.94
N LYS A 242 -6.51 -7.17 27.17
CA LYS A 242 -6.57 -7.46 25.73
C LYS A 242 -6.86 -6.15 24.98
N ARG A 243 -5.87 -5.28 24.98
CA ARG A 243 -5.98 -3.86 24.59
C ARG A 243 -5.47 -3.54 23.19
N LEU A 244 -5.09 -4.55 22.40
CA LEU A 244 -4.72 -4.39 21.00
C LEU A 244 -5.83 -4.94 20.08
N MET A 245 -6.32 -4.11 19.17
CA MET A 245 -7.22 -4.53 18.10
C MET A 245 -6.48 -4.55 16.76
N ILE A 246 -6.58 -5.64 16.01
CA ILE A 246 -5.83 -5.81 14.76
C ILE A 246 -6.78 -6.00 13.59
N PHE A 247 -6.56 -5.22 12.53
CA PHE A 247 -7.21 -5.39 11.24
C PHE A 247 -6.17 -5.66 10.15
N VAL A 248 -6.53 -6.51 9.20
CA VAL A 248 -5.71 -6.83 8.03
C VAL A 248 -6.54 -6.61 6.77
N SER A 249 -5.98 -5.91 5.80
CA SER A 249 -6.62 -5.57 4.52
C SER A 249 -6.07 -6.45 3.40
N ASP A 250 -5.19 -5.89 2.57
CA ASP A 250 -4.86 -6.36 1.22
C ASP A 250 -4.27 -7.78 1.17
N PHE A 251 -3.63 -8.24 2.26
CA PHE A 251 -3.06 -9.58 2.36
C PHE A 251 -3.84 -10.54 3.27
N TYR A 252 -5.04 -10.18 3.75
CA TYR A 252 -5.82 -11.03 4.66
C TYR A 252 -6.07 -12.43 4.08
N ASN A 253 -6.38 -12.52 2.79
CA ASN A 253 -6.64 -13.80 2.12
C ASN A 253 -5.38 -14.67 1.97
N ALA A 254 -4.19 -14.09 2.08
CA ALA A 254 -2.92 -14.81 2.07
C ALA A 254 -2.52 -15.35 3.47
N ILE A 255 -3.33 -15.10 4.51
CA ILE A 255 -3.13 -15.71 5.82
C ILE A 255 -3.45 -17.22 5.75
N PRO A 256 -2.52 -18.10 6.14
CA PRO A 256 -2.75 -19.54 6.18
C PRO A 256 -3.94 -19.92 7.06
N ASP A 257 -4.70 -20.94 6.64
CA ASP A 257 -5.76 -21.51 7.47
C ASP A 257 -5.20 -22.50 8.52
N PRO A 258 -5.78 -22.56 9.73
CA PRO A 258 -6.82 -21.66 10.23
C PRO A 258 -6.27 -20.25 10.51
N LYS A 259 -6.99 -19.22 10.09
CA LYS A 259 -6.60 -17.82 10.34
C LYS A 259 -6.59 -17.54 11.85
N PRO A 260 -5.64 -16.73 12.36
CA PRO A 260 -5.66 -16.33 13.75
C PRO A 260 -6.95 -15.59 14.09
N ASN A 261 -7.56 -15.93 15.22
CA ASN A 261 -8.82 -15.35 15.68
C ASN A 261 -8.74 -13.85 16.05
N TRP A 262 -7.54 -13.27 16.09
CA TRP A 262 -7.32 -11.82 16.24
C TRP A 262 -7.25 -11.08 14.89
N ALA A 263 -7.06 -11.81 13.78
CA ALA A 263 -6.92 -11.20 12.46
C ALA A 263 -8.31 -10.86 11.92
N ASN A 264 -8.74 -9.60 12.08
CA ASN A 264 -10.02 -9.14 11.54
C ASN A 264 -9.84 -8.64 10.10
N GLN A 265 -10.60 -9.16 9.14
CA GLN A 265 -10.59 -8.62 7.77
C GLN A 265 -11.14 -7.19 7.78
N LYS A 266 -10.33 -6.20 7.40
CA LYS A 266 -10.70 -4.79 7.41
C LYS A 266 -12.02 -4.56 6.64
N ASP A 267 -12.12 -5.04 5.40
CA ASP A 267 -13.23 -4.72 4.48
C ASP A 267 -14.56 -5.38 4.85
N LEU A 268 -14.63 -6.16 5.93
CA LEU A 268 -15.90 -6.63 6.49
C LEU A 268 -16.45 -5.63 7.53
N TRP A 269 -15.60 -4.76 8.05
CA TRP A 269 -15.86 -3.94 9.23
C TRP A 269 -15.62 -2.45 9.03
N LYS A 270 -14.83 -2.05 8.03
CA LYS A 270 -14.73 -0.66 7.58
C LYS A 270 -14.55 -0.58 6.07
N VAL A 271 -15.08 0.49 5.47
CA VAL A 271 -14.66 0.93 4.13
C VAL A 271 -13.89 2.24 4.32
N ASP A 272 -12.84 2.42 3.52
CA ASP A 272 -12.25 3.74 3.38
C ASP A 272 -13.29 4.66 2.71
N GLY A 273 -13.52 5.82 3.29
CA GLY A 273 -14.48 6.81 2.85
C GLY A 273 -14.03 7.51 1.58
N PHE A 274 -13.96 8.84 1.61
CA PHE A 274 -13.43 9.60 0.48
C PHE A 274 -12.00 9.17 0.15
N ARG A 275 -11.81 8.65 -1.07
CA ARG A 275 -10.50 8.38 -1.65
C ARG A 275 -10.19 9.46 -2.67
N TYR A 276 -8.97 9.96 -2.64
CA TYR A 276 -8.49 10.95 -3.59
C TYR A 276 -8.61 10.43 -5.01
N THR A 277 -9.08 11.29 -5.92
CA THR A 277 -9.09 10.97 -7.34
C THR A 277 -7.80 11.51 -7.98
N HIS A 278 -7.32 10.82 -9.01
CA HIS A 278 -6.18 11.30 -9.78
C HIS A 278 -6.46 12.59 -10.58
N GLN A 279 -7.71 13.08 -10.54
CA GLN A 279 -8.14 14.25 -11.29
C GLN A 279 -8.08 15.54 -10.47
N ASP A 280 -7.99 15.44 -9.14
CA ASP A 280 -7.95 16.61 -8.26
C ASP A 280 -6.49 16.98 -7.96
N THR A 281 -6.00 18.03 -8.60
CA THR A 281 -4.59 18.45 -8.56
C THR A 281 -4.36 19.70 -7.72
N PHE A 282 -5.40 20.25 -7.11
CA PHE A 282 -5.27 21.40 -6.20
C PHE A 282 -6.13 21.18 -4.94
N PRO A 283 -5.73 21.71 -3.77
CA PRO A 283 -6.53 21.62 -2.54
C PRO A 283 -7.99 22.08 -2.69
N SER A 284 -8.27 23.07 -3.54
CA SER A 284 -9.64 23.52 -3.82
C SER A 284 -10.48 22.51 -4.60
N GLU A 285 -9.87 21.78 -5.53
CA GLU A 285 -10.53 20.72 -6.30
C GLU A 285 -10.83 19.54 -5.38
N LEU A 286 -9.87 19.18 -4.53
CA LEU A 286 -10.01 18.16 -3.51
C LEU A 286 -11.15 18.44 -2.54
N ASN A 287 -11.22 19.67 -2.02
CA ASN A 287 -12.33 20.09 -1.19
C ASN A 287 -13.66 19.97 -1.94
N THR A 288 -13.72 20.35 -3.21
CA THR A 288 -14.93 20.26 -4.04
C THR A 288 -15.37 18.81 -4.23
N SER A 289 -14.45 17.92 -4.61
CA SER A 289 -14.68 16.49 -4.79
C SER A 289 -15.11 15.82 -3.49
N TYR A 290 -14.58 16.27 -2.36
CA TYR A 290 -15.00 15.82 -1.05
C TYR A 290 -16.41 16.24 -0.67
N TYR A 291 -16.77 17.52 -0.84
CA TYR A 291 -18.13 17.96 -0.59
C TYR A 291 -19.14 17.19 -1.45
N LYS A 292 -18.79 16.94 -2.72
CA LYS A 292 -19.58 16.11 -3.62
C LYS A 292 -19.70 14.66 -3.13
N TRP A 293 -18.64 14.07 -2.59
CA TRP A 293 -18.71 12.74 -1.96
C TRP A 293 -19.63 12.75 -0.74
N CYS A 294 -19.52 13.75 0.13
CA CYS A 294 -20.40 13.86 1.29
C CYS A 294 -21.88 13.99 0.91
N ASP A 295 -22.18 14.69 -0.18
CA ASP A 295 -23.54 14.86 -0.70
C ASP A 295 -24.16 13.58 -1.26
N GLN A 296 -23.36 12.56 -1.57
CA GLN A 296 -23.89 11.26 -1.98
C GLN A 296 -24.68 10.59 -0.85
N GLY A 297 -24.32 10.88 0.41
CA GLY A 297 -24.88 10.22 1.57
C GLY A 297 -24.56 8.72 1.62
N PRO A 298 -25.08 7.99 2.62
CA PRO A 298 -24.90 6.54 2.73
C PRO A 298 -25.53 5.82 1.53
N ALA A 299 -25.00 4.66 1.12
CA ALA A 299 -25.72 3.85 0.12
C ALA A 299 -27.08 3.40 0.66
N ASN A 300 -28.06 3.44 -0.23
CA ASN A 300 -29.46 3.13 0.07
C ASN A 300 -29.77 1.63 0.05
N ASP A 301 -28.81 0.79 -0.33
CA ASP A 301 -28.98 -0.66 -0.49
C ASP A 301 -28.67 -1.47 0.79
N GLY A 302 -28.36 -0.79 1.89
CA GLY A 302 -27.98 -1.42 3.16
C GLY A 302 -26.62 -2.13 3.08
N SER A 303 -25.83 -1.91 2.02
CA SER A 303 -24.52 -2.53 1.82
C SER A 303 -23.44 -2.00 2.74
N PHE A 304 -23.68 -0.85 3.41
CA PHE A 304 -22.60 -0.21 4.12
C PHE A 304 -22.30 -0.82 5.47
N ILE A 305 -21.02 -1.10 5.55
CA ILE A 305 -20.20 -1.25 6.73
C ILE A 305 -20.39 -0.07 7.70
N GLN A 306 -20.47 -0.39 8.98
CA GLN A 306 -20.82 0.54 10.07
C GLN A 306 -19.78 1.62 10.36
N TRP A 307 -18.55 1.44 9.87
CA TRP A 307 -17.42 2.31 10.14
C TRP A 307 -16.94 2.94 8.84
N GLN A 308 -17.12 4.25 8.72
CA GLN A 308 -16.50 5.05 7.67
C GLN A 308 -15.14 5.51 8.19
N GLN A 309 -14.09 5.25 7.42
CA GLN A 309 -12.80 5.83 7.69
C GLN A 309 -12.60 7.04 6.80
N ILE A 310 -12.46 8.23 7.37
CA ILE A 310 -11.88 9.33 6.61
C ILE A 310 -10.41 8.99 6.50
N ASP A 311 -10.00 8.54 5.33
CA ASP A 311 -8.62 8.25 5.00
C ASP A 311 -8.14 9.34 4.06
N ILE A 312 -7.45 10.34 4.61
CA ILE A 312 -6.95 11.45 3.80
C ILE A 312 -5.68 11.00 3.08
N ASN A 313 -5.82 10.02 2.18
CA ASN A 313 -4.72 9.47 1.39
C ASN A 313 -4.42 10.42 0.24
N THR A 314 -3.64 11.46 0.50
CA THR A 314 -3.10 12.29 -0.57
C THR A 314 -2.09 11.44 -1.34
N GLY A 315 -2.46 11.01 -2.54
CA GLY A 315 -1.58 10.28 -3.44
C GLY A 315 -1.16 11.16 -4.60
N ILE A 316 0.12 11.12 -4.95
CA ILE A 316 0.61 11.69 -6.21
C ILE A 316 0.51 10.61 -7.28
N LEU A 317 0.22 11.00 -8.52
CA LEU A 317 0.12 10.04 -9.62
C LEU A 317 1.45 9.31 -9.80
N LYS A 318 1.39 8.00 -10.01
CA LYS A 318 2.57 7.18 -10.30
C LYS A 318 3.40 7.77 -11.44
N ASP A 319 2.76 8.23 -12.50
CA ASP A 319 3.46 8.82 -13.64
C ASP A 319 4.11 10.17 -13.28
N ASP A 320 3.47 10.97 -12.42
CA ASP A 320 4.03 12.24 -11.95
C ASP A 320 5.23 12.00 -11.00
N ILE A 321 5.15 11.02 -10.10
CA ILE A 321 6.27 10.54 -9.27
C ILE A 321 7.44 10.13 -10.16
N VAL A 322 7.18 9.25 -11.13
CA VAL A 322 8.22 8.71 -12.02
C VAL A 322 8.84 9.81 -12.87
N GLU A 323 8.05 10.71 -13.45
CA GLU A 323 8.56 11.83 -14.27
C GLU A 323 9.33 12.86 -13.44
N SER A 324 8.86 13.15 -12.22
CA SER A 324 9.52 14.07 -11.29
C SER A 324 10.88 13.55 -10.86
N VAL A 325 10.96 12.25 -10.50
CA VAL A 325 12.23 11.59 -10.17
C VAL A 325 13.16 11.56 -11.38
N LYS A 326 12.67 11.17 -12.57
CA LYS A 326 13.49 11.14 -13.80
C LYS A 326 14.07 12.50 -14.17
N LYS A 327 13.30 13.58 -13.97
CA LYS A 327 13.71 14.95 -14.34
C LYS A 327 14.43 15.69 -13.22
N GLY A 328 14.51 15.10 -12.02
CA GLY A 328 15.02 15.78 -10.82
C GLY A 328 14.24 17.03 -10.47
N LYS A 329 12.93 17.06 -10.77
CA LYS A 329 12.05 18.21 -10.54
C LYS A 329 11.06 17.89 -9.45
N VAL A 330 10.81 18.85 -8.56
CA VAL A 330 9.71 18.76 -7.61
C VAL A 330 8.39 18.65 -8.40
N PRO A 331 7.53 17.66 -8.10
CA PRO A 331 6.21 17.59 -8.72
C PRO A 331 5.41 18.85 -8.41
N GLN A 332 4.32 19.05 -9.15
CA GLN A 332 3.37 20.10 -8.83
C GLN A 332 2.77 19.95 -7.42
N LEU A 333 2.76 18.72 -6.91
CA LEU A 333 2.04 18.31 -5.72
C LEU A 333 2.91 17.43 -4.84
N CYS A 334 3.03 17.79 -3.56
CA CYS A 334 3.71 17.01 -2.54
C CYS A 334 2.71 16.53 -1.48
N ILE A 335 2.84 15.28 -1.06
CA ILE A 335 1.96 14.60 -0.10
C ILE A 335 1.82 15.41 1.19
N GLY A 336 2.93 15.75 1.86
CA GLY A 336 2.89 16.50 3.12
C GLY A 336 2.18 17.86 2.99
N PRO A 337 2.64 18.78 2.12
CA PRO A 337 1.96 20.06 1.89
C PRO A 337 0.48 19.94 1.56
N ILE A 338 0.08 18.99 0.69
CA ILE A 338 -1.34 18.80 0.34
C ILE A 338 -2.12 18.27 1.53
N ALA A 339 -1.55 17.32 2.28
CA ALA A 339 -2.17 16.77 3.47
C ALA A 339 -2.40 17.88 4.50
N LYS A 340 -1.40 18.74 4.75
CA LYS A 340 -1.51 19.89 5.66
C LYS A 340 -2.60 20.87 5.22
N ASP A 341 -2.55 21.30 3.97
CA ASP A 341 -3.51 22.25 3.39
C ASP A 341 -4.93 21.68 3.40
N THR A 342 -5.07 20.39 3.12
CA THR A 342 -6.36 19.72 3.17
C THR A 342 -6.82 19.61 4.62
N ASN A 343 -6.02 19.02 5.50
CA ASN A 343 -6.37 18.72 6.90
C ASN A 343 -6.94 19.94 7.65
N SER A 344 -6.36 21.13 7.51
CA SER A 344 -6.75 22.29 8.32
C SER A 344 -8.19 22.77 8.09
N GLY A 345 -8.67 22.78 6.84
CA GLY A 345 -10.04 23.22 6.52
C GLY A 345 -11.02 22.07 6.34
N PHE A 346 -10.51 20.95 5.82
CA PHE A 346 -11.29 19.77 5.51
C PHE A 346 -11.82 19.08 6.75
N LEU A 347 -10.98 18.86 7.77
CA LEU A 347 -11.34 18.12 8.98
C LEU A 347 -12.54 18.76 9.70
N ASP A 348 -12.59 20.10 9.77
CA ASP A 348 -13.76 20.82 10.30
C ASP A 348 -14.99 20.67 9.39
N ALA A 349 -14.80 20.72 8.06
CA ALA A 349 -15.88 20.50 7.12
C ALA A 349 -16.46 19.09 7.22
N ILE A 350 -15.66 18.05 7.46
CA ILE A 350 -16.17 16.69 7.72
C ILE A 350 -17.11 16.72 8.91
N ALA A 351 -16.66 17.36 9.99
CA ALA A 351 -17.41 17.45 11.21
C ALA A 351 -18.73 18.17 10.96
N ASP A 352 -18.73 19.34 10.33
CA ASP A 352 -19.94 20.15 10.20
C ASP A 352 -20.85 19.79 9.04
N TYR A 353 -20.30 19.31 7.93
CA TYR A 353 -21.04 19.09 6.70
C TYR A 353 -21.37 17.62 6.42
N CYS A 354 -20.41 16.73 6.65
CA CYS A 354 -20.52 15.33 6.21
C CYS A 354 -21.19 14.46 7.26
N TYR A 355 -20.89 14.68 8.54
CA TYR A 355 -21.48 13.89 9.64
C TYR A 355 -23.02 13.90 9.63
N ALA A 356 -23.66 15.03 9.34
CA ALA A 356 -25.12 15.11 9.29
C ALA A 356 -25.74 14.28 8.15
N LYS A 357 -24.98 14.03 7.08
CA LYS A 357 -25.44 13.28 5.90
C LYS A 357 -25.17 11.78 6.01
N TRP A 358 -24.20 11.40 6.84
CA TRP A 358 -23.73 10.04 6.99
C TRP A 358 -24.01 9.55 8.41
N PRO A 359 -25.01 8.67 8.60
CA PRO A 359 -25.45 8.27 9.92
C PRO A 359 -24.53 7.24 10.61
N TYR A 360 -23.25 7.14 10.21
CA TYR A 360 -22.34 6.09 10.66
C TYR A 360 -21.18 6.63 11.51
N TRP A 361 -20.49 5.70 12.17
CA TRP A 361 -19.34 5.99 13.02
C TRP A 361 -18.13 6.30 12.15
N PHE A 362 -17.47 7.42 12.43
CA PHE A 362 -16.25 7.81 11.73
C PHE A 362 -15.01 7.37 12.49
N ARG A 363 -14.02 6.82 11.80
CA ARG A 363 -12.61 6.90 12.20
C ARG A 363 -11.96 8.02 11.40
N VAL A 364 -11.11 8.81 12.05
CA VAL A 364 -10.41 9.91 11.38
C VAL A 364 -8.94 9.55 11.28
N ARG A 365 -8.47 9.34 10.06
CA ARG A 365 -7.08 9.03 9.73
C ARG A 365 -6.53 10.12 8.81
N VAL A 366 -5.34 10.60 9.11
CA VAL A 366 -4.70 11.67 8.35
C VAL A 366 -3.26 11.33 8.01
N ASN A 367 -2.75 11.86 6.90
CA ASN A 367 -1.32 11.81 6.59
C ASN A 367 -0.57 12.68 7.61
N ASP A 368 -0.76 14.00 7.67
CA ASP A 368 -0.03 14.83 8.65
C ASP A 368 -0.92 15.23 9.85
N TYR A 369 -0.74 14.62 11.03
CA TYR A 369 -1.61 14.87 12.19
C TYR A 369 -1.24 16.09 13.04
N TRP A 370 0.04 16.48 13.05
CA TRP A 370 0.57 17.50 13.98
C TRP A 370 0.25 18.95 13.57
N GLU A 371 -0.07 19.18 12.29
CA GLU A 371 -0.48 20.49 11.76
C GLU A 371 -2.01 20.59 11.54
N GLY A 372 -2.75 19.54 11.88
CA GLY A 372 -4.21 19.47 11.77
C GLY A 372 -4.93 19.58 13.12
N ASN A 373 -6.25 19.76 13.07
CA ASN A 373 -7.13 19.77 14.23
C ASN A 373 -7.73 18.38 14.54
N VAL A 374 -7.06 17.29 14.13
CA VAL A 374 -7.61 15.93 14.15
C VAL A 374 -8.16 15.54 15.52
N PHE A 375 -7.47 15.90 16.60
CA PHE A 375 -7.92 15.62 17.97
C PHE A 375 -9.21 16.39 18.33
N SER A 376 -9.32 17.65 17.90
CA SER A 376 -10.53 18.45 18.09
C SER A 376 -11.71 17.84 17.34
N VAL A 377 -11.52 17.44 16.08
CA VAL A 377 -12.56 16.83 15.25
C VAL A 377 -12.99 15.47 15.78
N VAL A 378 -12.04 14.64 16.22
CA VAL A 378 -12.33 13.36 16.88
C VAL A 378 -13.15 13.56 18.15
N ASN A 379 -12.81 14.56 18.98
CA ASN A 379 -13.60 14.88 20.17
C ASN A 379 -15.03 15.29 19.83
N ARG A 380 -15.21 16.16 18.82
CA ARG A 380 -16.53 16.55 18.32
C ARG A 380 -17.34 15.36 17.81
N PHE A 381 -16.70 14.41 17.14
CA PHE A 381 -17.33 13.15 16.75
C PHE A 381 -17.74 12.31 17.94
N ASN A 382 -16.86 12.14 18.92
CA ASN A 382 -17.18 11.44 20.15
C ASN A 382 -18.38 12.04 20.90
N ASP A 383 -18.50 13.37 20.96
CA ASP A 383 -19.65 14.03 21.59
C ASP A 383 -20.97 13.71 20.86
N ARG A 384 -20.96 13.76 19.53
CA ARG A 384 -22.15 13.47 18.71
C ARG A 384 -22.54 12.00 18.74
N ASN A 385 -21.53 11.13 18.68
CA ASN A 385 -21.61 9.70 18.87
C ASN A 385 -22.32 9.35 20.19
N VAL A 386 -21.86 9.94 21.30
CA VAL A 386 -22.48 9.76 22.63
C VAL A 386 -23.92 10.29 22.66
N ALA A 387 -24.18 11.46 22.06
CA ALA A 387 -25.53 12.02 22.00
C ALA A 387 -26.50 11.10 21.25
N ARG A 388 -26.04 10.44 20.17
CA ARG A 388 -26.82 9.50 19.36
C ARG A 388 -27.21 8.23 20.13
N VAL A 389 -26.25 7.62 20.82
CA VAL A 389 -26.51 6.44 21.67
C VAL A 389 -27.55 6.77 22.74
N LYS A 390 -27.40 7.91 23.43
CA LYS A 390 -28.35 8.35 24.45
C LYS A 390 -29.75 8.64 23.91
N GLY A 391 -29.85 9.02 22.64
CA GLY A 391 -31.11 9.22 21.93
C GLY A 391 -31.84 7.92 21.54
N GLY A 392 -31.29 6.74 21.84
CA GLY A 392 -31.91 5.45 21.57
C GLY A 392 -31.93 5.06 20.09
N SER A 393 -31.02 5.63 19.28
CA SER A 393 -31.08 5.54 17.82
C SER A 393 -30.29 4.38 17.20
N ASP A 394 -29.55 3.57 17.97
CA ASP A 394 -28.56 2.65 17.40
C ASP A 394 -28.70 1.18 17.83
N THR A 395 -28.94 0.31 16.85
CA THR A 395 -28.53 -1.09 16.87
C THR A 395 -27.40 -1.28 15.86
N ILE A 396 -26.18 -1.54 16.37
CA ILE A 396 -25.01 -1.89 15.57
C ILE A 396 -25.22 -3.31 15.02
N THR A 397 -25.77 -3.47 13.81
CA THR A 397 -25.93 -4.80 13.17
C THR A 397 -24.87 -5.02 12.08
N PRO A 398 -23.93 -5.99 12.21
CA PRO A 398 -22.89 -6.21 11.22
C PRO A 398 -23.48 -6.36 9.81
N TYR A 399 -22.74 -5.90 8.79
CA TYR A 399 -23.14 -6.13 7.41
C TYR A 399 -23.19 -7.64 7.14
N SER A 400 -24.38 -8.18 6.90
CA SER A 400 -24.54 -9.51 6.34
C SER A 400 -24.29 -9.42 4.84
N ALA A 401 -23.02 -9.30 4.45
CA ALA A 401 -22.64 -9.58 3.08
C ALA A 401 -23.20 -10.97 2.77
N LYS A 402 -24.21 -11.06 1.90
CA LYS A 402 -24.35 -12.26 1.08
C LYS A 402 -22.97 -12.45 0.50
N MET A 403 -22.29 -13.55 0.85
CA MET A 403 -21.09 -13.99 0.16
C MET A 403 -21.49 -14.16 -1.31
N SER A 404 -21.47 -13.07 -2.08
CA SER A 404 -21.38 -13.21 -3.52
C SER A 404 -19.94 -13.63 -3.73
N ASP A 405 -19.76 -14.83 -4.26
CA ASP A 405 -18.56 -15.30 -4.94
C ASP A 405 -18.21 -14.40 -6.14
N LYS A 406 -18.16 -13.08 -5.93
CA LYS A 406 -17.54 -12.16 -6.85
C LYS A 406 -16.06 -12.31 -6.60
N HIS A 407 -15.47 -13.20 -7.39
CA HIS A 407 -14.10 -13.08 -7.87
C HIS A 407 -13.68 -11.61 -7.83
N ILE A 408 -12.80 -11.27 -6.88
CA ILE A 408 -11.90 -10.14 -7.02
C ILE A 408 -10.87 -10.59 -8.06
N SER A 409 -11.32 -10.67 -9.31
CA SER A 409 -10.47 -10.48 -10.48
C SER A 409 -10.53 -8.99 -10.78
N ASP A 410 -9.87 -8.20 -9.95
CA ASP A 410 -9.41 -6.88 -10.35
C ASP A 410 -8.00 -6.66 -9.80
N SER A 411 -7.16 -7.66 -10.04
CA SER A 411 -5.75 -7.46 -10.37
C SER A 411 -5.64 -7.20 -11.87
N SER A 412 -6.22 -6.09 -12.36
CA SER A 412 -6.15 -5.71 -13.77
C SER A 412 -6.14 -4.19 -13.98
N MET A 413 -5.14 -3.54 -13.40
CA MET A 413 -4.31 -2.53 -14.08
C MET A 413 -2.92 -2.71 -13.43
N ILE A 414 -1.99 -3.49 -13.97
CA ILE A 414 -1.31 -3.33 -15.25
C ILE A 414 -0.93 -4.75 -15.74
N SER A 415 -1.67 -5.29 -16.69
CA SER A 415 -1.11 -6.15 -17.71
C SER A 415 -1.60 -5.62 -19.05
N GLU A 416 -0.72 -4.95 -19.78
CA GLU A 416 -0.89 -4.82 -21.23
C GLU A 416 0.44 -5.11 -21.91
N LYS A 417 0.38 -6.22 -22.65
CA LYS A 417 1.14 -6.58 -23.84
C LYS A 417 2.61 -6.97 -23.65
N GLN A 418 2.76 -8.29 -23.53
CA GLN A 418 3.74 -9.01 -24.34
C GLN A 418 3.69 -8.49 -25.78
N ASP A 419 4.78 -7.88 -26.21
CA ASP A 419 5.55 -8.38 -27.35
C ASP A 419 6.99 -8.68 -26.85
#